data_AF-D3FB21-F1
#
_entry.id   AF-D3FB21-F1
#
_cell.length_a   1.000
_cell.length_b   1.000
_cell.length_c   1.000
_cell.angle_alpha   90.00
_cell.angle_beta   90.00
_cell.angle_gamma   90.00
#
_symmetry.space_group_name_H-M   'P 1'
#
loop_
_entity.id
_entity.type
_entity.pdbx_description
1 polymer ?
#
loop_
_entity_poly.entity_id
_entity_poly.type
_entity_poly.pdbx_seq_one_letter_code
_entity_poly.pdbx_strand_id
1 'polypeptide(L)'
;MPKLTNYPATLDVSGQIHVKAEADDTGECTPGQDVTVDFDADAELGRPRRVSLTIFDGAVATSFARKARGAVHKGALTGYRETNYCRPSEPVELEQPACTSHRGTLRAWLAKGPDLRRTDDDLAPLSHPVALALMRDGGGTQDPSCMRYLSSGLTLWNGLSNVLDTLEIDKQTLTIPIGVGNVRFQSLRRGESIRRVIRLNGACDHVFAGSQVALGSRDRRDCTVTGSFFVALKRVG
;
A
#
# COMPACT_ATOMS: atom_id res chain seq x y z
N MET A 1 12.69 30.17 -14.96
CA MET A 1 13.08 28.74 -15.06
C MET A 1 12.87 28.09 -13.70
N PRO A 2 12.19 26.94 -13.60
CA PRO A 2 12.01 26.25 -12.32
C PRO A 2 13.37 25.87 -11.73
N LYS A 3 13.59 26.15 -10.43
CA LYS A 3 14.86 25.85 -9.76
C LYS A 3 14.91 24.36 -9.43
N LEU A 4 15.49 23.57 -10.33
CA LEU A 4 15.81 22.17 -10.09
C LEU A 4 16.87 22.08 -8.99
N THR A 5 16.55 21.43 -7.88
CA THR A 5 17.51 21.18 -6.79
C THR A 5 17.75 19.69 -6.67
N ASN A 6 19.01 19.28 -6.83
CA ASN A 6 19.44 17.89 -6.71
C ASN A 6 20.51 17.78 -5.61
N TYR A 7 20.34 16.84 -4.69
CA TYR A 7 21.38 16.50 -3.73
C TYR A 7 21.36 15.03 -3.34
N PRO A 8 22.52 14.45 -2.96
CA PRO A 8 22.59 13.08 -2.52
C PRO A 8 21.92 12.91 -1.15
N ALA A 9 21.17 11.83 -1.01
CA ALA A 9 20.45 11.45 0.19
C ALA A 9 20.58 9.95 0.47
N THR A 10 20.09 9.50 1.62
CA THR A 10 19.80 8.10 1.88
C THR A 10 18.32 7.91 2.20
N LEU A 11 17.73 6.85 1.66
CA LEU A 11 16.36 6.40 1.93
C LEU A 11 16.41 5.08 2.71
N ASP A 12 15.68 5.01 3.80
CA ASP A 12 15.44 3.79 4.58
C ASP A 12 13.94 3.55 4.68
N VAL A 13 13.56 2.28 4.56
CA VAL A 13 12.15 1.84 4.53
C VAL A 13 12.08 0.47 5.18
N SER A 14 11.13 0.33 6.09
CA SER A 14 10.73 -0.95 6.66
C SER A 14 9.26 -0.89 7.05
N GLY A 15 8.53 -1.98 6.82
CA GLY A 15 7.13 -2.03 7.23
C GLY A 15 6.40 -3.20 6.65
N GLN A 16 5.15 -3.31 7.08
CA GLN A 16 4.23 -4.35 6.66
C GLN A 16 2.80 -3.81 6.59
N ILE A 17 2.00 -4.43 5.75
CA ILE A 17 0.55 -4.28 5.69
C ILE A 17 -0.08 -5.66 5.70
N HIS A 18 -1.15 -5.80 6.46
CA HIS A 18 -2.01 -6.97 6.53
C HIS A 18 -3.41 -6.56 6.10
N VAL A 19 -3.96 -7.27 5.14
CA VAL A 19 -5.34 -7.11 4.65
C VAL A 19 -6.06 -8.42 4.84
N LYS A 20 -7.18 -8.38 5.56
CA LYS A 20 -8.06 -9.53 5.75
C LYS A 20 -9.38 -9.22 5.06
N ALA A 21 -9.77 -10.06 4.11
CA ALA A 21 -11.04 -10.00 3.40
C ALA A 21 -11.83 -11.29 3.63
N GLU A 22 -13.10 -11.16 3.98
CA GLU A 22 -14.06 -12.25 4.08
C GLU A 22 -15.12 -12.02 3.00
N ALA A 23 -15.61 -13.12 2.42
CA ALA A 23 -16.71 -13.06 1.47
C ALA A 23 -17.58 -14.28 1.69
N ASP A 24 -18.87 -14.04 1.87
CA ASP A 24 -19.89 -15.05 2.04
C ASP A 24 -21.01 -14.78 1.03
N ASP A 25 -21.08 -15.61 0.00
CA ASP A 25 -22.22 -15.65 -0.93
C ASP A 25 -23.05 -16.94 -0.76
N THR A 26 -22.94 -17.59 0.41
CA THR A 26 -23.73 -18.77 0.74
C THR A 26 -25.20 -18.37 0.95
N GLY A 27 -26.00 -18.58 -0.09
CA GLY A 27 -27.44 -18.35 -0.08
C GLY A 27 -28.24 -19.59 0.33
N GLU A 28 -29.52 -19.40 0.67
CA GLU A 28 -30.46 -20.51 0.74
C GLU A 28 -30.63 -21.10 -0.67
N CYS A 29 -30.03 -22.26 -0.88
CA CYS A 29 -30.18 -23.06 -2.09
C CYS A 29 -29.54 -22.56 -3.40
N THR A 30 -28.36 -21.96 -3.31
CA THR A 30 -27.49 -21.70 -4.47
C THR A 30 -26.03 -22.11 -4.19
N PRO A 31 -25.28 -22.58 -5.20
CA PRO A 31 -23.83 -22.69 -5.13
C PRO A 31 -23.20 -21.39 -4.62
N GLY A 32 -22.45 -21.46 -3.53
CA GLY A 32 -21.77 -20.32 -2.91
C GLY A 32 -20.55 -20.76 -2.10
N GLN A 33 -19.71 -19.80 -1.74
CA GLN A 33 -18.46 -19.89 -1.01
C GLN A 33 -18.48 -18.88 0.15
N ASP A 34 -18.12 -19.37 1.32
CA ASP A 34 -17.70 -18.58 2.48
C ASP A 34 -16.18 -18.72 2.60
N VAL A 35 -15.48 -17.61 2.32
CA VAL A 35 -14.02 -17.56 2.24
C VAL A 35 -13.45 -16.49 3.16
N THR A 36 -12.30 -16.78 3.75
CA THR A 36 -11.43 -15.76 4.36
C THR A 36 -10.08 -15.77 3.68
N VAL A 37 -9.70 -14.64 3.11
CA VAL A 37 -8.43 -14.41 2.45
C VAL A 37 -7.62 -13.38 3.23
N ASP A 38 -6.41 -13.79 3.59
CA ASP A 38 -5.43 -12.96 4.28
C ASP A 38 -4.28 -12.62 3.32
N PHE A 39 -3.91 -11.34 3.27
CA PHE A 39 -2.80 -10.83 2.50
C PHE A 39 -1.82 -10.07 3.37
N ASP A 40 -0.58 -10.54 3.42
CA ASP A 40 0.52 -9.84 4.06
C ASP A 40 1.48 -9.32 3.00
N ALA A 41 1.84 -8.04 3.08
CA ALA A 41 2.93 -7.46 2.32
C ALA A 41 3.99 -6.89 3.25
N ASP A 42 5.23 -7.38 3.11
CA ASP A 42 6.41 -6.89 3.82
C ASP A 42 7.33 -6.16 2.84
N ALA A 43 7.81 -4.97 3.22
CA ALA A 43 8.82 -4.24 2.45
C ALA A 43 9.91 -3.70 3.37
N GLU A 44 11.16 -4.09 3.12
CA GLU A 44 12.29 -3.67 3.94
C GLU A 44 13.56 -3.49 3.11
N LEU A 45 14.27 -2.36 3.28
CA LEU A 45 15.58 -2.11 2.65
C LEU A 45 16.77 -2.67 3.47
N GLY A 46 16.55 -2.98 4.75
CA GLY A 46 17.50 -3.54 5.72
C GLY A 46 18.59 -2.58 6.19
N ARG A 47 18.75 -1.44 5.52
CA ARG A 47 19.63 -0.32 5.88
C ARG A 47 19.35 0.86 4.97
N PRO A 48 19.71 2.10 5.37
CA PRO A 48 19.65 3.26 4.48
C PRO A 48 20.41 3.03 3.16
N ARG A 49 19.75 3.29 2.04
CA ARG A 49 20.30 3.17 0.68
C ARG A 49 20.51 4.54 0.07
N ARG A 50 21.62 4.72 -0.64
CA ARG A 50 21.90 5.98 -1.36
C ARG A 50 20.85 6.20 -2.44
N VAL A 51 20.34 7.42 -2.50
CA VAL A 51 19.41 7.89 -3.54
C VAL A 51 19.78 9.32 -3.95
N SER A 52 19.45 9.70 -5.18
CA SER A 52 19.41 11.11 -5.57
C SER A 52 18.05 11.67 -5.22
N LEU A 53 17.99 12.75 -4.43
CA LEU A 53 16.76 13.50 -4.23
C LEU A 53 16.71 14.63 -5.26
N THR A 54 15.59 14.69 -5.97
CA THR A 54 15.28 15.71 -6.97
C THR A 54 14.04 16.46 -6.52
N ILE A 55 14.17 17.79 -6.43
CA ILE A 55 13.07 18.69 -6.10
C ILE A 55 12.87 19.61 -7.31
N PHE A 56 11.67 19.60 -7.88
CA PHE A 56 11.32 20.37 -9.07
C PHE A 56 9.84 20.76 -9.01
N ASP A 57 9.53 22.00 -9.38
CA ASP A 57 8.17 22.53 -9.58
C ASP A 57 7.07 21.86 -8.74
N GLY A 58 7.10 22.09 -7.42
CA GLY A 58 6.11 21.53 -6.52
C GLY A 58 6.32 20.04 -6.15
N ALA A 59 7.09 19.27 -6.88
CA ALA A 59 7.29 17.83 -6.66
C ALA A 59 8.63 17.48 -5.96
N VAL A 60 8.63 16.28 -5.36
CA VAL A 60 9.80 15.61 -4.83
C VAL A 60 9.86 14.22 -5.44
N ALA A 61 11.03 13.82 -5.92
CA ALA A 61 11.30 12.47 -6.41
C ALA A 61 12.64 11.97 -5.89
N THR A 62 12.77 10.66 -5.68
CA THR A 62 14.08 10.02 -5.49
C THR A 62 14.35 8.98 -6.57
N SER A 63 15.62 8.73 -6.86
CA SER A 63 16.01 7.48 -7.52
C SER A 63 15.61 6.25 -6.68
N PHE A 64 15.48 5.08 -7.31
CA PHE A 64 15.13 3.84 -6.60
C PHE A 64 16.21 3.40 -5.60
N ALA A 65 15.81 3.25 -4.34
CA ALA A 65 16.48 2.37 -3.40
C ALA A 65 16.08 0.92 -3.67
N ARG A 66 17.05 0.00 -3.70
CA ARG A 66 16.80 -1.40 -4.07
C ARG A 66 17.33 -2.38 -3.02
N LYS A 67 16.58 -3.46 -2.78
CA LYS A 67 17.03 -4.66 -2.04
C LYS A 67 16.47 -5.90 -2.71
N ALA A 68 17.35 -6.79 -3.15
CA ALA A 68 16.95 -8.12 -3.63
C ALA A 68 16.23 -8.86 -2.50
N ARG A 69 15.12 -9.55 -2.81
CA ARG A 69 14.29 -10.25 -1.82
C ARG A 69 13.76 -9.34 -0.69
N GLY A 70 13.69 -8.03 -0.93
CA GLY A 70 13.26 -7.04 0.06
C GLY A 70 11.75 -6.79 0.08
N ALA A 71 11.01 -7.33 -0.89
CA ALA A 71 9.56 -7.25 -0.96
C ALA A 71 8.99 -8.67 -0.93
N VAL A 72 8.06 -8.91 -0.03
CA VAL A 72 7.36 -10.20 0.13
C VAL A 72 5.87 -9.91 0.11
N HIS A 73 5.15 -10.74 -0.62
CA HIS A 73 3.70 -10.82 -0.59
C HIS A 73 3.32 -12.25 -0.18
N LYS A 74 2.36 -12.41 0.71
CA LYS A 74 1.78 -13.71 1.07
C LYS A 74 0.27 -13.59 0.98
N GLY A 75 -0.34 -14.34 0.06
CA GLY A 75 -1.76 -14.63 0.11
C GLY A 75 -2.00 -15.97 0.80
N ALA A 76 -3.00 -16.04 1.66
CA ALA A 76 -3.45 -17.27 2.31
C ALA A 76 -4.98 -17.33 2.31
N LEU A 77 -5.52 -18.54 2.13
CA LEU A 77 -6.92 -18.85 2.34
C LEU A 77 -7.03 -19.55 3.70
N THR A 78 -7.67 -18.90 4.68
CA THR A 78 -7.74 -19.39 6.07
C THR A 78 -9.10 -19.96 6.44
N GLY A 79 -10.14 -19.57 5.72
CA GLY A 79 -11.50 -20.14 5.79
C GLY A 79 -11.97 -20.49 4.38
N TYR A 80 -12.50 -21.71 4.21
CA TYR A 80 -13.14 -22.13 2.97
C TYR A 80 -14.29 -23.08 3.27
N ARG A 81 -15.49 -22.67 2.90
CA ARG A 81 -16.69 -23.49 2.96
C ARG A 81 -17.49 -23.26 1.70
N GLU A 82 -18.05 -24.34 1.16
CA GLU A 82 -18.96 -24.28 0.03
C GLU A 82 -20.38 -24.66 0.46
N THR A 83 -21.38 -24.02 -0.13
CA THR A 83 -22.75 -24.50 -0.15
C THR A 83 -23.10 -24.88 -1.58
N ASN A 84 -22.93 -26.14 -1.95
CA ASN A 84 -23.20 -26.61 -3.31
C ASN A 84 -24.41 -27.56 -3.40
N TYR A 85 -25.22 -27.64 -2.35
CA TYR A 85 -26.26 -28.67 -2.24
C TYR A 85 -27.65 -28.12 -1.97
N CYS A 86 -28.49 -28.09 -3.01
CA CYS A 86 -29.94 -28.16 -2.83
C CYS A 86 -30.57 -29.15 -3.81
N ARG A 87 -31.15 -30.22 -3.25
CA ARG A 87 -31.96 -31.18 -4.01
C ARG A 87 -33.09 -30.44 -4.74
N PRO A 88 -33.39 -30.79 -6.00
CA PRO A 88 -32.92 -31.95 -6.74
C PRO A 88 -31.63 -31.73 -7.56
N SER A 89 -30.99 -30.56 -7.47
CA SER A 89 -29.81 -30.20 -8.28
C SER A 89 -28.59 -31.04 -7.93
N GLU A 90 -27.79 -31.40 -8.93
CA GLU A 90 -26.48 -32.02 -8.71
C GLU A 90 -25.51 -31.01 -8.07
N PRO A 91 -24.60 -31.44 -7.18
CA PRO A 91 -23.56 -30.58 -6.65
C PRO A 91 -22.71 -29.98 -7.75
N VAL A 92 -22.50 -28.66 -7.70
CA VAL A 92 -21.55 -27.95 -8.56
C VAL A 92 -20.24 -27.81 -7.78
N GLU A 93 -19.14 -28.28 -8.34
CA GLU A 93 -17.80 -28.03 -7.80
C GLU A 93 -17.42 -26.58 -8.09
N LEU A 94 -17.12 -25.81 -7.04
CA LEU A 94 -16.69 -24.42 -7.17
C LEU A 94 -15.17 -24.35 -7.12
N GLU A 95 -14.58 -23.51 -7.98
CA GLU A 95 -13.13 -23.33 -8.00
C GLU A 95 -12.65 -22.67 -6.70
N GLN A 96 -11.79 -23.37 -5.98
CA GLN A 96 -11.17 -22.85 -4.77
C GLN A 96 -10.12 -21.78 -5.12
N PRO A 97 -10.10 -20.63 -4.41
CA PRO A 97 -9.12 -19.57 -4.68
C PRO A 97 -7.66 -20.05 -4.52
N ALA A 98 -6.83 -19.77 -5.53
CA ALA A 98 -5.42 -20.16 -5.53
C ALA A 98 -4.53 -19.05 -4.96
N CYS A 99 -4.40 -19.01 -3.64
CA CYS A 99 -3.55 -18.02 -2.97
C CYS A 99 -2.12 -18.52 -2.77
N THR A 100 -1.14 -17.74 -3.25
CA THR A 100 0.29 -18.08 -3.18
C THR A 100 1.13 -16.95 -2.57
N SER A 101 2.40 -17.25 -2.28
CA SER A 101 3.37 -16.30 -1.76
C SER A 101 4.41 -15.94 -2.80
N HIS A 102 4.69 -14.65 -2.94
CA HIS A 102 5.68 -14.11 -3.87
C HIS A 102 6.77 -13.35 -3.14
N ARG A 103 7.98 -13.40 -3.71
CA ARG A 103 9.14 -12.66 -3.20
C ARG A 103 9.92 -12.08 -4.35
N GLY A 104 10.20 -10.79 -4.27
CA GLY A 104 10.88 -10.06 -5.32
C GLY A 104 11.89 -9.04 -4.79
N THR A 105 12.52 -8.35 -5.73
CA THR A 105 13.35 -7.19 -5.42
C THR A 105 12.45 -6.03 -5.03
N LEU A 106 12.68 -5.44 -3.86
CA LEU A 106 12.03 -4.20 -3.48
C LEU A 106 12.67 -3.05 -4.25
N ARG A 107 11.84 -2.23 -4.88
CA ARG A 107 12.18 -0.89 -5.35
C ARG A 107 11.36 0.10 -4.52
N ALA A 108 12.05 0.99 -3.81
CA ALA A 108 11.42 2.02 -2.99
C ALA A 108 11.90 3.41 -3.45
N TRP A 109 10.99 4.37 -3.52
CA TRP A 109 11.30 5.76 -3.85
C TRP A 109 10.27 6.71 -3.25
N LEU A 110 10.63 7.99 -3.15
CA LEU A 110 9.67 9.05 -2.91
C LEU A 110 9.22 9.63 -4.25
N ALA A 111 7.95 9.98 -4.35
CA ALA A 111 7.36 10.62 -5.52
C ALA A 111 6.34 11.69 -5.08
N LYS A 112 5.86 12.48 -6.04
CA LYS A 112 4.69 13.34 -5.82
C LYS A 112 3.54 12.44 -5.35
N GLY A 113 2.99 12.76 -4.18
CA GLY A 113 1.81 12.09 -3.65
C GLY A 113 0.54 12.55 -4.35
N PRO A 114 -0.56 11.82 -4.20
CA PRO A 114 -1.87 12.29 -4.65
C PRO A 114 -2.21 13.60 -3.96
N ASP A 115 -2.76 14.58 -4.69
CA ASP A 115 -3.14 15.87 -4.13
C ASP A 115 -4.25 15.66 -3.08
N LEU A 116 -3.86 15.53 -1.81
CA LEU A 116 -4.75 15.43 -0.66
C LEU A 116 -5.36 16.81 -0.42
N ARG A 117 -6.35 17.21 -1.22
CA ARG A 117 -7.09 18.44 -0.97
C ARG A 117 -7.79 18.32 0.38
N ARG A 118 -7.23 18.95 1.42
CA ARG A 118 -8.04 19.44 2.54
C ARG A 118 -8.78 20.67 2.05
N THR A 119 -10.09 20.68 2.18
CA THR A 119 -11.00 21.69 1.63
C THR A 119 -10.94 23.06 2.30
N ASP A 120 -10.11 23.30 3.33
CA ASP A 120 -10.29 24.49 4.19
C ASP A 120 -9.02 25.30 4.54
N ASP A 121 -7.89 25.13 3.84
CA ASP A 121 -6.69 25.94 4.12
C ASP A 121 -6.34 26.87 2.93
N ASP A 122 -6.58 28.17 3.09
CA ASP A 122 -6.26 29.28 2.17
C ASP A 122 -4.74 29.47 1.87
N LEU A 123 -3.90 28.51 2.28
CA LEU A 123 -2.46 28.42 1.99
C LEU A 123 -2.11 27.24 1.05
N ALA A 124 -3.11 26.66 0.40
CA ALA A 124 -3.00 25.46 -0.44
C ALA A 124 -2.08 25.48 -1.68
N PRO A 125 -1.57 26.59 -2.28
CA PRO A 125 -0.89 26.46 -3.58
C PRO A 125 0.62 26.13 -3.51
N LEU A 126 1.28 26.09 -2.35
CA LEU A 126 2.76 25.92 -2.30
C LEU A 126 3.24 24.52 -1.86
N SER A 127 2.43 23.78 -1.13
CA SER A 127 2.83 22.48 -0.56
C SER A 127 2.14 21.32 -1.27
N HIS A 128 2.88 20.57 -2.09
CA HIS A 128 2.37 19.31 -2.64
C HIS A 128 2.76 18.13 -1.75
N PRO A 129 1.85 17.17 -1.56
CA PRO A 129 2.12 15.98 -0.77
C PRO A 129 3.20 15.12 -1.42
N VAL A 130 3.98 14.43 -0.58
CA VAL A 130 4.95 13.42 -0.99
C VAL A 130 4.45 12.05 -0.55
N ALA A 131 4.64 11.05 -1.40
CA ALA A 131 4.31 9.67 -1.10
C ALA A 131 5.56 8.78 -1.17
N LEU A 132 5.55 7.74 -0.36
CA LEU A 132 6.42 6.58 -0.48
C LEU A 132 5.80 5.65 -1.51
N ALA A 133 6.57 5.29 -2.53
CA ALA A 133 6.18 4.31 -3.52
C ALA A 133 7.05 3.06 -3.36
N LEU A 134 6.39 1.91 -3.32
CA LEU A 134 6.97 0.58 -3.13
C LEU A 134 6.54 -0.30 -4.29
N MET A 135 7.48 -1.01 -4.89
CA MET A 135 7.23 -1.95 -5.97
C MET A 135 8.00 -3.23 -5.71
N ARG A 136 7.35 -4.37 -5.96
CA ARG A 136 7.98 -5.68 -6.02
C ARG A 136 8.31 -6.00 -7.48
N ASP A 137 9.57 -6.34 -7.74
CA ASP A 137 10.08 -6.70 -9.07
C ASP A 137 10.58 -8.14 -9.05
N GLY A 138 9.87 -9.01 -9.79
CA GLY A 138 10.04 -10.46 -9.83
C GLY A 138 9.22 -11.21 -8.78
N GLY A 139 9.23 -12.55 -8.90
CA GLY A 139 8.55 -13.47 -7.98
C GLY A 139 7.17 -13.95 -8.42
N GLY A 140 6.64 -13.42 -9.53
CA GLY A 140 5.32 -13.77 -10.08
C GLY A 140 4.21 -12.81 -9.63
N THR A 141 3.01 -13.08 -10.09
CA THR A 141 1.78 -12.35 -9.78
C THR A 141 0.80 -13.32 -9.17
N GLN A 142 0.01 -12.84 -8.21
CA GLN A 142 -1.03 -13.62 -7.57
C GLN A 142 -2.09 -14.08 -8.58
N ASP A 143 -2.67 -15.24 -8.34
CA ASP A 143 -3.75 -15.72 -9.18
C ASP A 143 -4.98 -14.79 -9.09
N PRO A 144 -5.64 -14.44 -10.21
CA PRO A 144 -6.86 -13.64 -10.20
C PRO A 144 -7.97 -14.19 -9.29
N SER A 145 -8.08 -15.51 -9.13
CA SER A 145 -9.06 -16.15 -8.24
C SER A 145 -8.85 -15.80 -6.76
N CYS A 146 -7.60 -15.55 -6.33
CA CYS A 146 -7.29 -15.08 -4.99
C CYS A 146 -7.53 -13.56 -4.86
N MET A 147 -7.21 -12.79 -5.90
CA MET A 147 -7.36 -11.33 -5.89
C MET A 147 -8.81 -10.83 -6.00
N ARG A 148 -9.76 -11.65 -6.49
CA ARG A 148 -11.16 -11.24 -6.68
C ARG A 148 -11.85 -10.74 -5.41
N TYR A 149 -11.33 -11.11 -4.25
CA TYR A 149 -11.83 -10.69 -2.94
C TYR A 149 -11.26 -9.35 -2.45
N LEU A 150 -10.18 -8.87 -3.09
CA LEU A 150 -9.57 -7.55 -2.82
C LEU A 150 -10.02 -6.46 -3.79
N SER A 151 -10.32 -6.85 -5.04
CA SER A 151 -10.35 -5.96 -6.21
C SER A 151 -11.40 -4.84 -6.18
N SER A 152 -12.31 -4.86 -5.22
CA SER A 152 -13.38 -3.87 -5.05
C SER A 152 -13.15 -2.86 -3.92
N GLY A 153 -12.16 -3.06 -3.06
CA GLY A 153 -12.18 -2.45 -1.73
C GLY A 153 -11.16 -1.34 -1.49
N LEU A 154 -9.89 -1.59 -1.76
CA LEU A 154 -8.80 -0.87 -1.10
C LEU A 154 -8.65 0.59 -1.52
N THR A 155 -9.37 1.53 -0.93
CA THR A 155 -9.31 2.96 -1.26
C THR A 155 -8.89 3.80 -0.07
N LEU A 156 -8.03 4.79 -0.33
CA LEU A 156 -7.68 5.78 0.68
C LEU A 156 -8.87 6.74 0.88
N TRP A 157 -9.09 7.17 2.13
CA TRP A 157 -10.21 8.04 2.55
C TRP A 157 -10.47 9.28 1.66
N ASN A 158 -9.49 9.75 0.90
CA ASN A 158 -9.59 10.94 0.08
C ASN A 158 -10.25 10.75 -1.29
N GLY A 159 -10.81 9.57 -1.60
CA GLY A 159 -11.58 9.32 -2.83
C GLY A 159 -10.78 9.42 -4.14
N LEU A 160 -9.47 9.65 -4.06
CA LEU A 160 -8.57 9.54 -5.20
C LEU A 160 -8.22 8.07 -5.36
N SER A 161 -8.43 7.55 -6.56
CA SER A 161 -8.34 6.15 -7.02
C SER A 161 -6.95 5.49 -6.91
N ASN A 162 -6.24 5.71 -5.80
CA ASN A 162 -5.09 4.90 -5.44
C ASN A 162 -5.61 3.70 -4.69
N VAL A 163 -5.73 2.59 -5.43
CA VAL A 163 -5.98 1.30 -4.80
C VAL A 163 -4.76 0.96 -3.95
N LEU A 164 -4.93 0.87 -2.62
CA LEU A 164 -3.87 0.37 -1.76
C LEU A 164 -3.62 -1.08 -2.16
N ASP A 165 -2.39 -1.42 -2.51
CA ASP A 165 -2.01 -2.72 -3.08
C ASP A 165 -1.16 -3.48 -2.04
N THR A 166 -1.28 -4.80 -1.98
CA THR A 166 -0.48 -5.65 -1.09
C THR A 166 0.73 -6.26 -1.79
N LEU A 167 1.19 -5.63 -2.87
CA LEU A 167 2.27 -6.09 -3.73
C LEU A 167 1.95 -7.47 -4.34
N GLU A 168 0.67 -7.78 -4.58
CA GLU A 168 0.23 -9.05 -5.15
C GLU A 168 0.61 -9.20 -6.63
N ILE A 169 0.70 -8.09 -7.37
CA ILE A 169 1.07 -8.07 -8.79
C ILE A 169 2.53 -7.65 -8.98
N ASP A 170 3.25 -8.38 -9.85
CA ASP A 170 4.61 -7.99 -10.24
C ASP A 170 4.63 -6.60 -10.88
N LYS A 171 5.57 -5.76 -10.44
CA LYS A 171 5.78 -4.37 -10.89
C LYS A 171 4.62 -3.41 -10.64
N GLN A 172 3.59 -3.81 -9.92
CA GLN A 172 2.60 -2.86 -9.41
C GLN A 172 3.22 -2.04 -8.27
N THR A 173 2.73 -0.81 -8.11
CA THR A 173 3.27 0.15 -7.15
C THR A 173 2.25 0.45 -6.05
N LEU A 174 2.59 0.09 -4.83
CA LEU A 174 1.94 0.55 -3.62
C LEU A 174 2.41 1.98 -3.31
N THR A 175 1.47 2.93 -3.27
CA THR A 175 1.77 4.34 -2.98
C THR A 175 1.13 4.77 -1.66
N ILE A 176 1.94 5.26 -0.73
CA ILE A 176 1.52 5.60 0.63
C ILE A 176 1.90 7.06 0.94
N PRO A 177 0.95 7.95 1.23
CA PRO A 177 1.26 9.32 1.67
C PRO A 177 2.08 9.33 2.96
N ILE A 178 3.17 10.11 3.00
CA ILE A 178 4.05 10.15 4.18
C ILE A 178 3.69 11.24 5.18
N GLY A 179 2.66 12.05 4.89
CA GLY A 179 2.23 13.18 5.72
C GLY A 179 3.25 14.32 5.78
N VAL A 180 4.03 14.52 4.71
CA VAL A 180 5.01 15.60 4.58
C VAL A 180 4.92 16.20 3.18
N GLY A 181 4.87 17.52 3.10
CA GLY A 181 4.90 18.26 1.84
C GLY A 181 6.32 18.51 1.32
N ASN A 182 6.42 18.77 0.02
CA ASN A 182 7.64 19.15 -0.70
C ASN A 182 8.46 20.28 -0.02
N VAL A 183 7.81 21.28 0.60
CA VAL A 183 8.48 22.41 1.28
C VAL A 183 9.44 21.93 2.36
N ARG A 184 9.07 20.87 3.10
CA ARG A 184 9.96 20.30 4.12
C ARG A 184 11.24 19.73 3.51
N PHE A 185 11.14 19.13 2.33
CA PHE A 185 12.31 18.63 1.60
C PHE A 185 13.17 19.79 1.08
N GLN A 186 12.57 20.88 0.59
CA GLN A 186 13.33 22.07 0.17
C GLN A 186 14.16 22.68 1.31
N SER A 187 13.62 22.67 2.53
CA SER A 187 14.29 23.19 3.72
C SER A 187 15.37 22.28 4.32
N LEU A 188 15.56 21.05 3.79
CA LEU A 188 16.40 20.04 4.43
C LEU A 188 17.89 20.41 4.36
N ARG A 189 18.55 20.56 5.51
CA ARG A 189 20.00 20.82 5.57
C ARG A 189 20.81 19.53 5.52
N ARG A 190 22.10 19.65 5.22
CA ARG A 190 23.02 18.51 5.23
C ARG A 190 23.04 17.86 6.62
N GLY A 191 22.87 16.54 6.67
CA GLY A 191 22.80 15.77 7.91
C GLY A 191 21.41 15.66 8.52
N GLU A 192 20.47 16.51 8.13
CA GLU A 192 19.08 16.43 8.61
C GLU A 192 18.33 15.27 7.96
N SER A 193 17.34 14.76 8.70
CA SER A 193 16.48 13.67 8.24
C SER A 193 15.00 13.98 8.44
N ILE A 194 14.19 13.59 7.46
CA ILE A 194 12.75 13.40 7.62
C ILE A 194 12.54 11.95 8.02
N ARG A 195 11.86 11.72 9.14
CA ARG A 195 11.49 10.38 9.62
C ARG A 195 9.99 10.35 9.87
N ARG A 196 9.32 9.31 9.38
CA ARG A 196 7.88 9.12 9.55
C ARG A 196 7.60 7.65 9.81
N VAL A 197 6.63 7.42 10.68
CA VAL A 197 5.92 6.14 10.79
C VAL A 197 4.53 6.43 10.26
N ILE A 198 4.17 5.74 9.19
CA ILE A 198 2.87 5.83 8.55
C ILE A 198 2.09 4.63 9.06
N ARG A 199 0.97 4.87 9.73
CA ARG A 199 0.07 3.79 10.16
C ARG A 199 -1.07 3.68 9.16
N LEU A 200 -1.41 2.44 8.83
CA LEU A 200 -2.53 2.07 7.97
C LEU A 200 -3.53 1.33 8.84
N ASN A 201 -4.76 1.81 8.91
CA ASN A 201 -5.84 1.15 9.61
C ASN A 201 -7.19 1.56 9.04
N GLY A 202 -8.14 0.62 8.98
CA GLY A 202 -9.51 0.91 8.56
C GLY A 202 -10.16 -0.25 7.84
N ALA A 203 -11.38 -0.02 7.38
CA ALA A 203 -12.02 -0.87 6.39
C ALA A 203 -11.35 -0.66 5.03
N CYS A 204 -11.43 -1.63 4.13
CA CYS A 204 -10.75 -1.55 2.84
C CYS A 204 -11.24 -0.37 1.99
N ASP A 205 -12.54 -0.07 2.01
CA ASP A 205 -13.17 1.10 1.35
C ASP A 205 -12.81 2.46 1.99
N HIS A 206 -12.23 2.43 3.18
CA HIS A 206 -11.87 3.61 3.95
C HIS A 206 -10.58 3.38 4.74
N VAL A 207 -9.45 3.29 4.03
CA VAL A 207 -8.14 3.16 4.70
C VAL A 207 -7.60 4.54 5.09
N PHE A 208 -7.29 4.69 6.38
CA PHE A 208 -6.59 5.87 6.90
C PHE A 208 -5.07 5.66 6.83
N ALA A 209 -4.36 6.65 6.28
CA ALA A 209 -2.90 6.70 6.25
C ALA A 209 -2.40 7.98 6.94
N GLY A 210 -1.76 7.86 8.12
CA GLY A 210 -1.36 9.04 8.90
C GLY A 210 -0.30 8.78 9.99
N SER A 211 0.35 9.87 10.45
CA SER A 211 1.38 9.82 11.51
C SER A 211 0.81 9.92 12.94
N GLN A 212 -0.40 10.46 13.08
CA GLN A 212 -1.19 10.47 14.30
C GLN A 212 -2.66 10.28 13.93
N VAL A 213 -3.29 9.23 14.46
CA VAL A 213 -4.66 9.16 15.00
C VAL A 213 -5.01 7.67 15.14
N ALA A 214 -5.41 7.29 16.36
CA ALA A 214 -6.33 6.20 16.59
C ALA A 214 -7.74 6.81 16.58
N LEU A 215 -8.63 6.31 15.71
CA LEU A 215 -10.07 6.43 15.87
C LEU A 215 -10.69 5.12 15.34
N GLY A 216 -11.54 4.53 16.18
CA GLY A 216 -12.16 3.23 15.97
C GLY A 216 -13.09 3.19 14.77
N SER A 217 -13.28 1.99 14.22
CA SER A 217 -14.16 1.77 13.08
C SER A 217 -15.62 2.03 13.48
N ARG A 218 -16.34 2.74 12.61
CA ARG A 218 -17.79 2.61 12.51
C ARG A 218 -18.09 2.13 11.09
N ASP A 219 -18.78 1.00 11.08
CA ASP A 219 -19.55 0.37 10.02
C ASP A 219 -18.91 -0.65 9.06
N ARG A 220 -19.78 -1.62 8.79
CA ARG A 220 -19.61 -3.00 8.30
C ARG A 220 -19.38 -3.07 6.79
N ARG A 221 -18.31 -3.77 6.40
CA ARG A 221 -18.25 -4.91 5.45
C ARG A 221 -16.90 -5.60 5.62
N ASP A 222 -16.81 -6.87 5.22
CA ASP A 222 -15.84 -7.85 5.72
C ASP A 222 -14.43 -7.70 5.12
N CYS A 223 -13.86 -6.50 5.13
CA CYS A 223 -12.48 -6.29 4.72
C CYS A 223 -11.80 -5.26 5.61
N THR A 224 -10.67 -5.63 6.21
CA THR A 224 -9.92 -4.80 7.14
C THR A 224 -8.46 -4.68 6.74
N VAL A 225 -7.90 -3.49 6.93
CA VAL A 225 -6.49 -3.20 6.69
C VAL A 225 -5.83 -2.79 8.00
N THR A 226 -4.67 -3.35 8.29
CA THR A 226 -3.81 -2.91 9.38
C THR A 226 -2.35 -2.94 8.94
N GLY A 227 -1.52 -2.00 9.41
CA GLY A 227 -0.12 -2.01 9.03
C GLY A 227 0.62 -0.75 9.44
N SER A 228 1.93 -0.77 9.20
CA SER A 228 2.73 0.44 9.31
C SER A 228 3.99 0.38 8.47
N PHE A 229 4.40 1.55 7.99
CA PHE A 229 5.67 1.74 7.29
C PHE A 229 6.48 2.85 7.96
N PHE A 230 7.69 2.50 8.35
CA PHE A 230 8.74 3.45 8.65
C PHE A 230 9.40 3.93 7.36
N VAL A 231 9.58 5.23 7.24
CA VAL A 231 10.35 5.86 6.16
C VAL A 231 11.28 6.92 6.74
N ALA A 232 12.54 6.87 6.34
CA ALA A 232 13.51 7.90 6.67
C ALA A 232 14.30 8.34 5.44
N LEU A 233 14.29 9.64 5.17
CA LEU A 233 15.16 10.28 4.18
C LEU A 233 16.16 11.18 4.92
N LYS A 234 17.46 11.01 4.67
CA LYS A 234 18.53 11.87 5.21
C LYS A 234 19.32 12.51 4.08
N ARG A 235 19.50 13.84 4.10
CA ARG A 235 20.41 14.51 3.17
C ARG A 235 21.86 14.31 3.60
N VAL A 236 22.74 13.90 2.68
CA VAL A 236 24.14 13.61 2.99
C VAL A 236 25.14 14.58 2.37
N GLY A 237 24.76 15.26 1.27
CA GLY A 237 25.57 16.28 0.58
C GLY A 237 24.88 17.62 0.51
#